data_AF-A0A4Q7E392-F1
#
_entry.id   AF-A0A4Q7E392-F1
#
_cell.length_a   1.000
_cell.length_b   1.000
_cell.length_c   1.000
_cell.angle_alpha   90.00
_cell.angle_beta   90.00
_cell.angle_gamma   90.00
#
_symmetry.space_group_name_H-M   'P 1'
#
loop_
_entity.id
_entity.type
_entity.pdbx_description
1 polymer ?
#
loop_
_entity_poly.entity_id
_entity_poly.type
_entity_poly.pdbx_seq_one_letter_code
_entity_poly.pdbx_strand_id
1 'polypeptide(L)'
;MLRLAFIILLTVAGMHSVKASELTFAPTIDTKYEPDWSSDEGGFWYKVNQIEADIKSSPYLVRDAALNDYVNSMICKIAGEYCASIRVYIIDNPHFNASMYPNGMMHVWTGLLLRVENEAQLAAVLGHEIAHFLRAHQIAQWRSAQNSAWAAVLLDTGIAAITGVYGVATLAMSGSGAAFSRTHEKEADIMGAELMHKAGYNPKAASELWQRVLEEREQDQSKDSSWSFWASHPPSKERSEYLLAHADKLKALPKPESQSEPLFKLLSTNYFKLMKNHVDLQEHEQTKILLQRHSSLGYPKEKIDFFFGELYRKRAQDGDTDKALEYYQASIQSPNSPPQAFKHLAYLYLKKKDKEQAKTHFMNYLKRVPQAKDKAMIKYYLKSLG
;
A
#
# COMPACT_ATOMS: atom_id res chain seq x y z
N MET A 1 0.96 18.91 -55.36
CA MET A 1 1.05 17.72 -54.48
C MET A 1 2.44 17.68 -53.86
N LEU A 2 2.62 18.16 -52.62
CA LEU A 2 3.83 17.92 -51.82
C LEU A 2 3.35 17.60 -50.40
N ARG A 3 3.57 16.36 -49.94
CA ARG A 3 3.30 15.93 -48.56
C ARG A 3 4.57 16.15 -47.74
N LEU A 4 4.53 17.04 -46.74
CA LEU A 4 5.54 17.08 -45.69
C LEU A 4 5.32 15.90 -44.74
N ALA A 5 6.33 15.06 -44.57
CA ALA A 5 6.40 14.07 -43.52
C ALA A 5 7.05 14.69 -42.28
N PHE A 6 6.31 14.75 -41.16
CA PHE A 6 6.86 15.10 -39.86
C PHE A 6 7.55 13.85 -39.27
N ILE A 7 8.87 13.93 -39.11
CA ILE A 7 9.64 12.94 -38.35
C ILE A 7 9.60 13.37 -36.88
N ILE A 8 8.92 12.58 -36.04
CA ILE A 8 8.95 12.72 -34.59
C ILE A 8 10.25 12.06 -34.11
N LEU A 9 11.21 12.86 -33.68
CA LEU A 9 12.42 12.39 -33.00
C LEU A 9 12.04 11.95 -31.58
N LEU A 10 11.94 10.64 -31.34
CA LEU A 10 11.91 10.06 -30.00
C LEU A 10 13.34 10.12 -29.42
N THR A 11 13.60 11.08 -28.54
CA THR A 11 14.82 11.10 -27.73
C THR A 11 14.74 9.99 -26.70
N VAL A 12 15.47 8.90 -26.93
CA VAL A 12 15.74 7.89 -25.90
C VAL A 12 16.67 8.53 -24.87
N ALA A 13 16.14 8.88 -23.70
CA ALA A 13 16.95 9.29 -22.56
C ALA A 13 17.82 8.09 -22.15
N GLY A 14 19.14 8.24 -22.27
CA GLY A 14 20.09 7.19 -21.92
C GLY A 14 19.98 6.79 -20.45
N MET A 15 19.77 5.50 -20.20
CA MET A 15 19.94 4.89 -18.88
C MET A 15 21.40 5.07 -18.46
N HIS A 16 21.66 6.04 -17.58
CA HIS A 16 22.98 6.18 -16.96
C HIS A 16 23.10 5.08 -15.89
N SER A 17 23.95 4.09 -16.13
CA SER A 17 24.33 3.08 -15.15
C SER A 17 25.02 3.77 -13.96
N VAL A 18 24.47 3.61 -12.76
CA VAL A 18 25.04 4.12 -11.52
C VAL A 18 26.33 3.36 -11.22
N LYS A 19 27.44 4.07 -10.97
CA LYS A 19 28.61 3.46 -10.35
C LYS A 19 28.43 3.46 -8.83
N ALA A 20 28.78 2.36 -8.16
CA ALA A 20 28.72 2.21 -6.70
C ALA A 20 29.47 3.29 -5.89
N SER A 21 30.27 4.15 -6.53
CA SER A 21 31.09 5.21 -5.91
C SER A 21 30.34 6.45 -5.43
N GLU A 22 29.01 6.52 -5.59
CA GLU A 22 28.20 7.71 -5.27
C GLU A 22 27.16 7.48 -4.16
N LEU A 23 27.15 6.34 -3.48
CA LEU A 23 26.29 6.11 -2.31
C LEU A 23 27.10 6.25 -1.03
N THR A 24 26.50 6.80 0.03
CA THR A 24 27.14 6.86 1.35
C THR A 24 27.45 5.45 1.87
N PHE A 25 26.55 4.50 1.58
CA PHE A 25 26.72 3.09 1.91
C PHE A 25 26.80 2.28 0.62
N ALA A 26 27.79 1.40 0.48
CA ALA A 26 27.88 0.51 -0.67
C ALA A 26 26.91 -0.68 -0.52
N PRO A 27 26.34 -1.22 -1.61
CA PRO A 27 25.66 -2.51 -1.56
C PRO A 27 26.60 -3.61 -1.02
N THR A 28 26.07 -4.52 -0.20
CA THR A 28 26.77 -5.73 0.26
C THR A 28 26.58 -6.91 -0.68
N ILE A 29 25.57 -6.86 -1.55
CA ILE A 29 25.26 -7.88 -2.55
C ILE A 29 25.50 -7.35 -3.97
N ASP A 30 25.89 -8.25 -4.87
CA ASP A 30 25.97 -7.96 -6.30
C ASP A 30 24.63 -8.25 -7.02
N THR A 31 24.53 -7.91 -8.30
CA THR A 31 23.29 -8.02 -9.08
C THR A 31 22.84 -9.46 -9.37
N LYS A 32 23.72 -10.45 -9.15
CA LYS A 32 23.49 -11.88 -9.34
C LYS A 32 23.68 -12.68 -8.04
N TYR A 33 23.62 -11.99 -6.90
CA TYR A 33 23.84 -12.61 -5.61
C TYR A 33 22.85 -13.76 -5.39
N GLU A 34 23.39 -14.92 -5.06
CA GLU A 34 22.67 -16.08 -4.58
C GLU A 34 23.43 -16.66 -3.38
N PRO A 35 22.74 -17.18 -2.37
CA PRO A 35 23.41 -17.81 -1.24
C PRO A 35 23.98 -19.17 -1.65
N ASP A 36 24.93 -19.67 -0.86
CA ASP A 36 25.21 -21.10 -0.85
C ASP A 36 23.93 -21.84 -0.40
N TRP A 37 23.34 -22.64 -1.29
CA TRP A 37 22.09 -23.37 -1.02
C TRP A 37 22.20 -24.38 0.12
N SER A 38 23.41 -24.79 0.50
CA SER A 38 23.65 -25.66 1.66
C SER A 38 23.76 -24.91 2.99
N SER A 39 23.78 -23.58 2.97
CA SER A 39 23.90 -22.72 4.16
C SER A 39 22.57 -22.44 4.85
N ASP A 40 22.65 -21.82 6.03
CA ASP A 40 21.49 -21.30 6.78
C ASP A 40 20.66 -20.31 5.95
N GLU A 41 21.35 -19.43 5.23
CA GLU A 41 20.75 -18.43 4.33
C GLU A 41 20.08 -19.08 3.13
N GLY A 42 20.70 -20.10 2.53
CA GLY A 42 20.08 -20.91 1.47
C GLY A 42 18.76 -21.53 1.94
N GLY A 43 18.72 -22.05 3.17
CA GLY A 43 17.51 -22.53 3.81
C GLY A 43 16.45 -21.43 4.03
N PHE A 44 16.85 -20.21 4.39
CA PHE A 44 15.91 -19.09 4.51
C PHE A 44 15.35 -18.67 3.15
N TRP A 45 16.20 -18.53 2.13
CA TRP A 45 15.78 -18.24 0.75
C TRP A 45 14.81 -19.29 0.21
N TYR A 46 15.05 -20.58 0.50
CA TYR A 46 14.12 -21.65 0.11
C TYR A 46 12.72 -21.46 0.72
N LYS A 47 12.62 -21.04 1.99
CA LYS A 47 11.32 -20.72 2.62
C LYS A 47 10.67 -19.50 1.98
N VAL A 48 11.45 -18.46 1.69
CA VAL A 48 10.96 -17.25 1.02
C VAL A 48 10.45 -17.57 -0.39
N ASN A 49 11.14 -18.46 -1.13
CA ASN A 49 10.70 -18.91 -2.46
C ASN A 49 9.34 -19.62 -2.43
N GLN A 50 9.05 -20.39 -1.38
CA GLN A 50 7.73 -21.01 -1.19
C GLN A 50 6.66 -19.95 -0.92
N ILE A 51 6.94 -18.99 -0.05
CA ILE A 51 6.04 -17.85 0.21
C ILE A 51 5.76 -17.09 -1.10
N GLU A 52 6.78 -16.83 -1.91
CA GLU A 52 6.62 -16.18 -3.21
C GLU A 52 5.72 -16.98 -4.16
N ALA A 53 5.85 -18.31 -4.18
CA ALA A 53 5.00 -19.18 -4.98
C ALA A 53 3.52 -19.11 -4.53
N ASP A 54 3.26 -19.11 -3.22
CA ASP A 54 1.91 -18.99 -2.67
C ASP A 54 1.26 -17.65 -3.04
N ILE A 55 2.01 -16.56 -2.95
CA ILE A 55 1.53 -15.21 -3.26
C ILE A 55 1.07 -15.07 -4.71
N LYS A 56 1.80 -15.68 -5.65
CA LYS A 56 1.43 -15.67 -7.08
C LYS A 56 0.03 -16.23 -7.32
N SER A 57 -0.41 -17.18 -6.50
CA SER A 57 -1.76 -17.78 -6.58
C SER A 57 -2.80 -17.11 -5.66
N SER A 58 -2.37 -16.21 -4.78
CA SER A 58 -3.22 -15.64 -3.73
C SER A 58 -4.41 -14.84 -4.27
N PRO A 59 -5.61 -14.95 -3.65
CA PRO A 59 -6.75 -14.10 -3.97
C PRO A 59 -6.51 -12.63 -3.57
N TYR A 60 -5.56 -12.37 -2.67
CA TYR A 60 -5.19 -11.03 -2.23
C TYR A 60 -4.19 -10.33 -3.16
N LEU A 61 -3.62 -11.02 -4.15
CA LEU A 61 -2.75 -10.38 -5.13
C LEU A 61 -3.56 -9.41 -6.01
N VAL A 62 -3.15 -8.14 -6.04
CA VAL A 62 -3.74 -7.12 -6.90
C VAL A 62 -3.28 -7.37 -8.34
N ARG A 63 -4.24 -7.64 -9.23
CA ARG A 63 -3.98 -8.03 -10.64
C ARG A 63 -4.21 -6.90 -11.66
N ASP A 64 -4.29 -5.66 -11.21
CA ASP A 64 -4.41 -4.51 -12.11
C ASP A 64 -3.09 -4.31 -12.86
N ALA A 65 -3.06 -4.65 -14.15
CA ALA A 65 -1.82 -4.67 -14.93
C ALA A 65 -1.15 -3.29 -14.98
N ALA A 66 -1.92 -2.22 -15.21
CA ALA A 66 -1.39 -0.87 -15.32
C ALA A 66 -0.74 -0.40 -14.00
N LEU A 67 -1.37 -0.68 -12.85
CA LEU A 67 -0.79 -0.36 -11.55
C LEU A 67 0.47 -1.18 -11.27
N ASN A 68 0.46 -2.49 -11.56
CA ASN A 68 1.63 -3.35 -11.35
C ASN A 68 2.81 -2.93 -12.24
N ASP A 69 2.59 -2.71 -13.53
CA ASP A 69 3.62 -2.26 -14.48
C ASP A 69 4.22 -0.93 -14.04
N TYR A 70 3.38 -0.02 -13.57
CA TYR A 70 3.79 1.29 -13.12
C TYR A 70 4.66 1.22 -11.85
N VAL A 71 4.22 0.50 -10.81
CA VAL A 71 5.01 0.31 -9.58
C VAL A 71 6.32 -0.43 -9.89
N ASN A 72 6.29 -1.43 -10.76
CA ASN A 72 7.50 -2.13 -11.21
C ASN A 72 8.48 -1.18 -11.93
N SER A 73 7.97 -0.27 -12.77
CA SER A 73 8.79 0.72 -13.46
C SER A 73 9.47 1.70 -12.48
N MET A 74 8.77 2.11 -11.42
CA MET A 74 9.35 2.94 -10.36
C MET A 74 10.47 2.19 -9.64
N ILE A 75 10.24 0.93 -9.25
CA ILE A 75 11.25 0.09 -8.59
C ILE A 75 12.47 -0.05 -9.48
N CYS A 76 12.31 -0.35 -10.76
CA CYS A 76 13.45 -0.47 -11.68
C CYS A 76 14.21 0.84 -11.86
N LYS A 77 13.51 1.99 -11.84
CA LYS A 77 14.14 3.31 -11.87
C LYS A 77 14.98 3.58 -10.61
N ILE A 78 14.49 3.17 -9.44
CA ILE A 78 15.15 3.37 -8.13
C ILE A 78 16.30 2.38 -7.94
N ALA A 79 16.10 1.10 -8.27
CA ALA A 79 17.07 0.03 -8.10
C ALA A 79 18.22 0.07 -9.13
N GLY A 80 18.01 0.71 -10.28
CA GLY A 80 19.00 0.81 -11.34
C GLY A 80 19.43 -0.56 -11.86
N GLU A 81 20.72 -0.88 -11.75
CA GLU A 81 21.27 -2.17 -12.20
C GLU A 81 20.70 -3.39 -11.46
N TYR A 82 20.14 -3.20 -10.26
CA TYR A 82 19.52 -4.25 -9.45
C TYR A 82 18.04 -4.50 -9.81
N CYS A 83 17.48 -3.80 -10.79
CA CYS A 83 16.08 -3.99 -11.25
C CYS A 83 15.75 -5.46 -11.52
N ALA A 84 16.64 -6.20 -12.20
CA ALA A 84 16.40 -7.60 -12.54
C ALA A 84 16.40 -8.55 -11.33
N SER A 85 17.00 -8.13 -10.21
CA SER A 85 17.03 -8.90 -8.97
C SER A 85 15.73 -8.78 -8.17
N ILE A 86 14.86 -7.81 -8.49
CA ILE A 86 13.70 -7.44 -7.68
C ILE A 86 12.39 -7.81 -8.39
N ARG A 87 11.46 -8.43 -7.65
CA ARG A 87 10.12 -8.83 -8.13
C ARG A 87 9.07 -8.30 -7.17
N VAL A 88 8.24 -7.37 -7.63
CA VAL A 88 7.22 -6.72 -6.80
C VAL A 88 5.86 -7.40 -6.91
N TYR A 89 5.17 -7.50 -5.77
CA TYR A 89 3.79 -7.96 -5.66
C TYR A 89 2.97 -6.98 -4.83
N ILE A 90 1.92 -6.41 -5.44
CA ILE A 90 0.98 -5.54 -4.72
C ILE A 90 -0.08 -6.41 -4.05
N ILE A 91 -0.17 -6.32 -2.73
CA ILE A 91 -1.05 -7.16 -1.91
C ILE A 91 -2.23 -6.32 -1.40
N ASP A 92 -3.46 -6.82 -1.60
CA ASP A 92 -4.70 -6.24 -1.09
C ASP A 92 -4.75 -6.40 0.44
N ASN A 93 -4.06 -5.49 1.12
CA ASN A 93 -3.95 -5.38 2.55
C ASN A 93 -4.04 -3.89 2.93
N PRO A 94 -5.05 -3.47 3.71
CA PRO A 94 -5.31 -2.06 4.00
C PRO A 94 -4.35 -1.42 4.99
N HIS A 95 -3.45 -2.20 5.58
CA HIS A 95 -2.41 -1.72 6.48
C HIS A 95 -1.29 -0.99 5.71
N PHE A 96 -0.70 0.05 6.30
CA PHE A 96 0.48 0.72 5.74
C PHE A 96 1.69 -0.20 5.87
N ASN A 97 2.21 -0.74 4.76
CA ASN A 97 3.47 -1.47 4.76
C ASN A 97 4.05 -1.67 3.33
N ALA A 98 5.36 -1.84 3.27
CA ALA A 98 6.08 -2.51 2.20
C ALA A 98 7.22 -3.31 2.84
N SER A 99 7.66 -4.39 2.20
CA SER A 99 8.78 -5.18 2.73
C SER A 99 9.54 -5.83 1.59
N MET A 100 10.87 -5.82 1.65
CA MET A 100 11.69 -6.69 0.82
C MET A 100 12.16 -7.94 1.57
N TYR A 101 12.28 -9.04 0.83
CA TYR A 101 12.85 -10.30 1.27
C TYR A 101 14.22 -10.56 0.62
N PRO A 102 15.05 -11.43 1.23
CA PRO A 102 16.41 -11.69 0.75
C PRO A 102 16.53 -12.18 -0.69
N ASN A 103 15.53 -12.91 -1.20
CA ASN A 103 15.55 -13.41 -2.58
C ASN A 103 15.19 -12.33 -3.62
N GLY A 104 14.94 -11.08 -3.20
CA GLY A 104 14.51 -9.97 -4.06
C GLY A 104 13.00 -9.87 -4.28
N MET A 105 12.19 -10.68 -3.59
CA MET A 105 10.74 -10.46 -3.55
C MET A 105 10.43 -9.19 -2.76
N MET A 106 9.60 -8.29 -3.32
CA MET A 106 9.05 -7.12 -2.64
C MET A 106 7.53 -7.25 -2.50
N HIS A 107 7.00 -6.92 -1.33
CA HIS A 107 5.58 -6.67 -1.14
C HIS A 107 5.31 -5.17 -1.00
N VAL A 108 4.22 -4.73 -1.63
CA VAL A 108 3.66 -3.39 -1.45
C VAL A 108 2.19 -3.56 -1.06
N TRP A 109 1.79 -3.09 0.12
CA TRP A 109 0.41 -3.22 0.57
C TRP A 109 -0.45 -2.07 0.05
N THR A 110 -1.72 -2.34 -0.25
CA THR A 110 -2.66 -1.31 -0.72
C THR A 110 -2.83 -0.17 0.28
N GLY A 111 -2.67 -0.43 1.58
CA GLY A 111 -2.68 0.60 2.62
C GLY A 111 -1.51 1.58 2.55
N LEU A 112 -0.36 1.20 2.00
CA LEU A 112 0.73 2.14 1.66
C LEU A 112 0.31 3.05 0.49
N LEU A 113 -0.21 2.45 -0.58
CA LEU A 113 -0.66 3.20 -1.76
C LEU A 113 -1.76 4.22 -1.44
N LEU A 114 -2.59 3.95 -0.44
CA LEU A 114 -3.60 4.89 0.05
C LEU A 114 -3.00 6.08 0.83
N ARG A 115 -1.78 6.00 1.37
CA ARG A 115 -1.24 7.04 2.26
C ARG A 115 -0.23 7.97 1.61
N VAL A 116 0.39 7.53 0.52
CA VAL A 116 1.29 8.36 -0.28
C VAL A 116 0.48 9.42 -1.03
N GLU A 117 0.96 10.65 -0.99
CA GLU A 117 0.32 11.78 -1.67
C GLU A 117 0.91 12.04 -3.05
N ASN A 118 2.10 11.51 -3.36
CA ASN A 118 2.78 11.68 -4.63
C ASN A 118 3.77 10.54 -4.89
N GLU A 119 4.29 10.48 -6.11
CA GLU A 119 5.28 9.50 -6.54
C GLU A 119 6.55 9.51 -5.70
N ALA A 120 7.03 10.70 -5.29
CA ALA A 120 8.25 10.81 -4.50
C ALA A 120 8.10 10.18 -3.11
N GLN A 121 6.91 10.22 -2.50
CA GLN A 121 6.65 9.54 -1.23
C GLN A 121 6.58 8.02 -1.39
N LEU A 122 6.00 7.52 -2.49
CA LEU A 122 6.09 6.08 -2.78
C LEU A 122 7.55 5.67 -3.03
N ALA A 123 8.29 6.46 -3.80
CA ALA A 123 9.71 6.23 -4.07
C ALA A 123 10.56 6.24 -2.79
N ALA A 124 10.21 7.04 -1.78
CA ALA A 124 10.90 7.04 -0.50
C ALA A 124 10.78 5.68 0.21
N VAL A 125 9.58 5.11 0.27
CA VAL A 125 9.37 3.78 0.90
C VAL A 125 10.03 2.68 0.06
N LEU A 126 9.85 2.71 -1.26
CA LEU A 126 10.48 1.72 -2.15
C LEU A 126 12.01 1.79 -2.07
N GLY A 127 12.60 3.00 -2.05
CA GLY A 127 14.03 3.21 -1.91
C GLY A 127 14.57 2.70 -0.57
N HIS A 128 13.82 2.92 0.52
CA HIS A 128 14.14 2.38 1.85
C HIS A 128 14.17 0.84 1.85
N GLU A 129 13.15 0.19 1.28
CA GLU A 129 13.11 -1.28 1.18
C GLU A 129 14.20 -1.86 0.27
N ILE A 130 14.49 -1.19 -0.85
CA ILE A 130 15.61 -1.55 -1.74
C ILE A 130 16.93 -1.40 -0.98
N ALA A 131 17.10 -0.37 -0.16
CA ALA A 131 18.31 -0.20 0.63
C ALA A 131 18.50 -1.33 1.66
N HIS A 132 17.43 -1.76 2.35
CA HIS A 132 17.52 -2.94 3.21
C HIS A 132 17.99 -4.19 2.46
N PHE A 133 17.45 -4.41 1.26
CA PHE A 133 17.83 -5.52 0.39
C PHE A 133 19.30 -5.46 -0.03
N LEU A 134 19.73 -4.31 -0.57
CA LEU A 134 21.10 -4.10 -1.04
C LEU A 134 22.13 -4.21 0.10
N ARG A 135 21.71 -3.99 1.34
CA ARG A 135 22.54 -4.12 2.55
C ARG A 135 22.39 -5.47 3.26
N ALA A 136 21.57 -6.38 2.73
CA ALA A 136 21.26 -7.69 3.31
C ALA A 136 20.78 -7.61 4.78
N HIS A 137 20.09 -6.53 5.16
CA HIS A 137 19.65 -6.30 6.54
C HIS A 137 18.71 -7.39 7.05
N GLN A 138 17.86 -7.95 6.18
CA GLN A 138 16.92 -9.02 6.52
C GLN A 138 17.64 -10.30 6.94
N ILE A 139 18.77 -10.63 6.29
CA ILE A 139 19.59 -11.79 6.66
C ILE A 139 20.23 -11.57 8.03
N ALA A 140 20.82 -10.40 8.26
CA ALA A 140 21.40 -10.04 9.55
C ALA A 140 20.35 -10.06 10.68
N GLN A 141 19.16 -9.50 10.42
CA GLN A 141 18.04 -9.51 11.36
C GLN A 141 17.55 -10.93 11.65
N TRP A 142 17.35 -11.75 10.63
CA TRP A 142 16.92 -13.14 10.78
C TRP A 142 17.92 -13.97 11.59
N ARG A 143 19.22 -13.85 11.31
CA ARG A 143 20.28 -14.51 12.10
C ARG A 143 20.27 -14.04 13.56
N SER A 144 20.09 -12.74 13.79
CA SER A 144 19.96 -12.19 15.15
C SER A 144 18.73 -12.72 15.88
N ALA A 145 17.61 -12.91 15.19
CA ALA A 145 16.37 -13.43 15.76
C ALA A 145 16.48 -14.93 16.09
N GLN A 146 17.16 -15.72 15.25
CA GLN A 146 17.45 -17.14 15.53
C GLN A 146 18.32 -17.34 16.78
N ASN A 147 19.20 -16.40 17.06
CA ASN A 147 20.04 -16.45 18.25
C ASN A 147 19.32 -15.98 19.52
N SER A 148 18.05 -15.57 19.41
CA SER A 148 17.20 -15.18 20.54
C SER A 148 16.33 -16.36 21.00
N ALA A 149 15.90 -16.35 22.27
CA ALA A 149 15.05 -17.39 22.86
C ALA A 149 13.73 -17.66 22.08
N TRP A 150 13.36 -16.79 21.15
CA TRP A 150 12.22 -16.92 20.24
C TRP A 150 12.39 -17.98 19.13
N ALA A 151 13.62 -18.43 18.85
CA ALA A 151 13.86 -19.46 17.84
C ALA A 151 13.14 -20.79 18.13
N ALA A 152 12.92 -21.09 19.43
CA ALA A 152 12.17 -22.27 19.87
C ALA A 152 10.68 -22.21 19.48
N VAL A 153 10.09 -21.01 19.35
CA VAL A 153 8.67 -20.82 18.99
C VAL A 153 8.47 -20.90 17.47
N LEU A 154 9.43 -20.41 16.68
CA LEU A 154 9.40 -20.47 15.22
C LEU A 154 9.56 -21.91 14.69
N LEU A 155 10.29 -22.77 15.40
CA LEU A 155 10.47 -24.18 15.02
C LEU A 155 9.19 -25.02 15.18
N ASP A 156 8.27 -24.66 16.08
CA ASP A 156 7.02 -25.40 16.32
C ASP A 156 5.92 -25.09 15.27
N THR A 157 6.06 -23.98 14.53
CA THR A 157 5.14 -23.63 13.44
C THR A 157 5.35 -24.45 12.16
N GLY A 158 6.41 -25.27 12.10
CA GLY A 158 6.69 -26.17 10.96
C GLY A 158 5.68 -27.30 10.78
N ILE A 159 4.89 -27.64 11.80
CA ILE A 159 3.87 -28.71 11.73
C ILE A 159 2.55 -28.19 11.11
N ALA A 160 2.27 -26.88 11.17
CA ALA A 160 1.02 -26.29 10.70
C ALA A 160 1.01 -25.94 9.19
N ALA A 161 2.16 -26.00 8.51
CA ALA A 161 2.25 -25.79 7.05
C ALA A 161 1.52 -26.88 6.23
N ILE A 162 1.18 -28.02 6.86
CA ILE A 162 0.52 -29.16 6.20
C ILE A 162 -0.99 -28.93 5.99
N THR A 163 -1.62 -28.00 6.72
CA THR A 163 -3.10 -27.88 6.74
C THR A 163 -3.67 -26.80 5.83
N GLY A 164 -2.86 -26.02 5.10
CA GLY A 164 -3.33 -25.10 4.06
C GLY A 164 -4.20 -23.92 4.52
N VAL A 165 -4.39 -23.72 5.83
CA VAL A 165 -5.33 -22.72 6.39
C VAL A 165 -4.64 -21.44 6.88
N TYR A 166 -3.30 -21.38 6.92
CA TYR A 166 -2.58 -20.27 7.57
C TYR A 166 -1.56 -19.47 6.73
N GLY A 167 -1.45 -19.68 5.42
CA GLY A 167 -0.43 -18.98 4.59
C GLY A 167 -0.44 -17.44 4.72
N VAL A 168 -1.58 -16.82 5.03
CA VAL A 168 -1.70 -15.37 5.23
C VAL A 168 -1.34 -14.92 6.66
N ALA A 169 -1.60 -15.73 7.69
CA ALA A 169 -1.16 -15.42 9.05
C ALA A 169 0.36 -15.56 9.19
N THR A 170 0.95 -16.55 8.51
CA THR A 170 2.42 -16.67 8.39
C THR A 170 3.02 -15.54 7.56
N LEU A 171 2.28 -14.98 6.59
CA LEU A 171 2.72 -13.82 5.80
C LEU A 171 2.83 -12.55 6.65
N ALA A 172 1.90 -12.34 7.58
CA ALA A 172 1.97 -11.24 8.55
C ALA A 172 3.08 -11.44 9.59
N MET A 173 3.36 -12.69 9.99
CA MET A 173 4.40 -13.03 10.99
C MET A 173 5.83 -13.11 10.40
N SER A 174 5.98 -13.49 9.13
CA SER A 174 7.30 -13.71 8.50
C SER A 174 8.07 -12.43 8.20
N GLY A 175 7.39 -11.29 8.04
CA GLY A 175 8.01 -9.97 7.91
C GLY A 175 8.14 -9.19 9.22
N SER A 176 7.61 -9.70 10.34
CA SER A 176 7.39 -8.92 11.58
C SER A 176 8.05 -9.48 12.85
N GLY A 177 8.78 -10.60 12.76
CA GLY A 177 9.29 -11.27 13.96
C GLY A 177 10.37 -10.50 14.73
N ALA A 178 11.11 -9.60 14.08
CA ALA A 178 12.16 -8.80 14.74
C ALA A 178 12.21 -7.39 14.15
N ALA A 179 12.43 -6.39 15.00
CA ALA A 179 12.69 -5.02 14.57
C ALA A 179 14.10 -4.91 13.96
N PHE A 180 14.27 -4.08 12.93
CA PHE A 180 15.61 -3.72 12.47
C PHE A 180 16.33 -2.89 13.54
N SER A 181 17.66 -2.99 13.58
CA SER A 181 18.47 -2.16 14.46
C SER A 181 18.37 -0.69 14.02
N ARG A 182 18.57 0.25 14.96
CA ARG A 182 18.64 1.69 14.63
C ARG A 182 19.69 1.99 13.56
N THR A 183 20.79 1.22 13.54
CA THR A 183 21.82 1.33 12.52
C THR A 183 21.31 0.89 11.15
N HIS A 184 20.63 -0.26 11.07
CA HIS A 184 20.04 -0.74 9.80
C HIS A 184 19.01 0.24 9.24
N GLU A 185 18.13 0.80 10.09
CA GLU A 185 17.16 1.81 9.65
C GLU A 185 17.83 3.07 9.14
N LYS A 186 18.88 3.55 9.82
CA LYS A 186 19.62 4.73 9.37
C LYS A 186 20.37 4.49 8.05
N GLU A 187 20.98 3.32 7.88
CA GLU A 187 21.61 2.95 6.61
C GLU A 187 20.58 2.91 5.48
N ALA A 188 19.43 2.28 5.72
CA ALA A 188 18.34 2.16 4.75
C ALA A 188 17.71 3.52 4.40
N ASP A 189 17.51 4.40 5.38
CA ASP A 189 16.98 5.74 5.16
C ASP A 189 17.91 6.60 4.29
N ILE A 190 19.20 6.60 4.60
CA ILE A 190 20.20 7.41 3.89
C ILE A 190 20.38 6.88 2.47
N MET A 191 20.64 5.58 2.31
CA MET A 191 20.77 4.99 0.98
C MET A 191 19.48 5.12 0.18
N GLY A 192 18.31 4.90 0.80
CA GLY A 192 17.01 5.03 0.15
C GLY A 192 16.75 6.44 -0.37
N ALA A 193 17.09 7.47 0.42
CA ALA A 193 17.02 8.87 0.01
C ALA A 193 17.96 9.18 -1.18
N GLU A 194 19.16 8.61 -1.19
CA GLU A 194 20.10 8.76 -2.31
C GLU A 194 19.61 8.03 -3.57
N LEU A 195 19.07 6.82 -3.44
CA LEU A 195 18.51 6.03 -4.55
C LEU A 195 17.32 6.75 -5.19
N MET A 196 16.36 7.23 -4.38
CA MET A 196 15.21 7.97 -4.92
C MET A 196 15.65 9.30 -5.58
N HIS A 197 16.63 10.00 -5.01
CA HIS A 197 17.17 11.23 -5.59
C HIS A 197 17.85 10.96 -6.94
N LYS A 198 18.64 9.90 -7.05
CA LYS A 198 19.23 9.45 -8.33
C LYS A 198 18.16 9.08 -9.36
N ALA A 199 17.06 8.49 -8.93
CA ALA A 199 15.88 8.24 -9.75
C ALA A 199 15.07 9.50 -10.07
N GLY A 200 15.51 10.70 -9.65
CA GLY A 200 14.87 11.98 -9.97
C GLY A 200 13.67 12.31 -9.09
N TYR A 201 13.50 11.66 -7.94
CA TYR A 201 12.47 11.98 -6.96
C TYR A 201 13.00 12.90 -5.85
N ASN A 202 12.18 13.84 -5.40
CA ASN A 202 12.59 14.78 -4.36
C ASN A 202 12.81 14.06 -3.01
N PRO A 203 14.04 14.04 -2.45
CA PRO A 203 14.35 13.29 -1.24
C PRO A 203 13.68 13.85 0.03
N LYS A 204 13.22 15.11 0.02
CA LYS A 204 12.45 15.68 1.15
C LYS A 204 11.13 14.95 1.38
N ALA A 205 10.59 14.29 0.36
CA ALA A 205 9.37 13.50 0.46
C ALA A 205 9.47 12.37 1.49
N ALA A 206 10.67 11.84 1.76
CA ALA A 206 10.88 10.81 2.78
C ALA A 206 10.59 11.34 4.19
N SER A 207 11.12 12.52 4.52
CA SER A 207 10.87 13.19 5.82
C SER A 207 9.40 13.59 5.96
N GLU A 208 8.80 14.16 4.90
CA GLU A 208 7.39 14.56 4.88
C GLU A 208 6.44 13.38 5.07
N LEU A 209 6.71 12.25 4.41
CA LEU A 209 5.93 11.03 4.61
C LEU A 209 6.09 10.51 6.05
N TRP A 210 7.31 10.48 6.57
CA TRP A 210 7.58 9.98 7.92
C TRP A 210 6.84 10.79 9.00
N GLN A 211 6.91 12.13 8.92
CA GLN A 211 6.18 13.01 9.83
C GLN A 211 4.67 12.71 9.79
N ARG A 212 4.12 12.58 8.59
CA ARG A 212 2.69 12.34 8.40
C ARG A 212 2.23 10.98 8.91
N VAL A 213 3.03 9.94 8.68
CA VAL A 213 2.71 8.58 9.13
C VAL A 213 2.81 8.50 10.67
N LEU A 214 3.70 9.27 11.30
CA LEU A 214 3.72 9.46 12.75
C LEU A 214 2.48 10.22 13.26
N GLU A 215 2.09 11.32 12.62
CA GLU A 215 0.88 12.08 12.98
C GLU A 215 -0.38 11.22 12.88
N GLU A 216 -0.52 10.42 11.82
CA GLU A 216 -1.64 9.49 11.67
C GLU A 216 -1.64 8.43 12.78
N ARG A 217 -0.46 7.91 13.16
CA ARG A 217 -0.32 6.97 14.27
C ARG A 217 -0.70 7.58 15.62
N GLU A 218 -0.43 8.86 15.85
CA GLU A 218 -0.83 9.54 17.09
C GLU A 218 -2.36 9.58 17.27
N GLN A 219 -3.12 9.45 16.17
CA GLN A 219 -4.58 9.39 16.18
C GLN A 219 -5.13 7.97 16.35
N ASP A 220 -4.27 6.95 16.33
CA ASP A 220 -4.67 5.57 16.55
C ASP A 220 -4.99 5.30 18.01
N GLN A 221 -6.29 5.18 18.29
CA GLN A 221 -6.80 4.88 19.63
C GLN A 221 -6.46 3.46 20.08
N SER A 222 -6.23 2.52 19.16
CA SER A 222 -5.81 1.16 19.51
C SER A 222 -4.40 1.16 20.11
N LYS A 223 -3.55 2.10 19.66
CA LYS A 223 -2.11 2.18 19.93
C LYS A 223 -1.39 0.84 19.74
N ASP A 224 -2.02 -0.10 19.04
CA ASP A 224 -1.46 -1.43 18.90
C ASP A 224 -0.16 -1.25 18.10
N SER A 225 0.92 -1.86 18.57
CA SER A 225 2.20 -1.86 17.89
C SER A 225 2.40 -3.16 17.11
N SER A 226 1.42 -4.07 17.13
CA SER A 226 1.45 -5.36 16.40
C SER A 226 1.35 -5.20 14.89
N TRP A 227 1.09 -3.98 14.39
CA TRP A 227 1.10 -3.65 12.97
C TRP A 227 2.48 -3.91 12.40
N SER A 228 2.54 -4.80 11.41
CA SER A 228 3.77 -5.28 10.78
C SER A 228 4.82 -4.22 10.44
N PHE A 229 4.44 -3.02 9.97
CA PHE A 229 5.39 -1.94 9.67
C PHE A 229 6.05 -1.38 10.93
N TRP A 230 5.30 -1.06 11.98
CA TRP A 230 5.86 -0.48 13.20
C TRP A 230 6.59 -1.51 14.07
N ALA A 231 6.26 -2.79 13.91
CA ALA A 231 6.99 -3.88 14.51
C ALA A 231 8.37 -4.07 13.89
N SER A 232 8.49 -3.93 12.56
CA SER A 232 9.75 -4.08 11.81
C SER A 232 10.58 -2.78 11.75
N HIS A 233 9.93 -1.63 11.63
CA HIS A 233 10.51 -0.28 11.54
C HIS A 233 10.03 0.59 12.72
N PRO A 234 10.73 0.58 13.87
CA PRO A 234 10.31 1.31 15.05
C PRO A 234 10.14 2.82 14.79
N PRO A 235 9.09 3.46 15.34
CA PRO A 235 8.86 4.88 15.18
C PRO A 235 9.99 5.70 15.82
N SER A 236 10.42 6.77 15.17
CA SER A 236 11.40 7.70 15.75
C SER A 236 11.27 9.08 15.12
N LYS A 237 11.15 10.13 15.94
CA LYS A 237 11.12 11.52 15.47
C LYS A 237 12.45 11.93 14.82
N GLU A 238 13.56 11.43 15.36
CA GLU A 238 14.92 11.67 14.85
C GLU A 238 15.07 11.28 13.37
N ARG A 239 14.34 10.25 12.90
CA ARG A 239 14.38 9.81 11.50
C ARG A 239 13.95 10.92 10.54
N SER A 240 12.85 11.59 10.82
CA SER A 240 12.40 12.71 10.00
C SER A 240 13.42 13.84 9.94
N GLU A 241 14.09 14.13 11.06
CA GLU A 241 15.06 15.22 11.18
C GLU A 241 16.32 14.94 10.38
N TYR A 242 16.92 13.74 10.52
CA TYR A 242 18.11 13.41 9.75
C TYR A 242 17.82 13.14 8.27
N LEU A 243 16.62 12.63 7.92
CA LEU A 243 16.20 12.49 6.53
C LEU A 243 16.12 13.86 5.86
N LEU A 244 15.56 14.86 6.55
CA LEU A 244 15.52 16.23 6.05
C LEU A 244 16.94 16.82 5.92
N ALA A 245 17.77 16.67 6.95
CA ALA A 245 19.15 17.17 6.94
C ALA A 245 20.01 16.47 5.87
N HIS A 246 19.77 15.21 5.56
CA HIS A 246 20.42 14.50 4.46
C HIS A 246 19.88 14.96 3.11
N ALA A 247 18.55 15.10 2.96
CA ALA A 247 17.92 15.62 1.75
C ALA A 247 18.41 17.04 1.38
N ASP A 248 18.70 17.90 2.37
CA ASP A 248 19.26 19.24 2.13
C ASP A 248 20.70 19.23 1.60
N LYS A 249 21.44 18.12 1.77
CA LYS A 249 22.76 17.92 1.16
C LYS A 249 22.64 17.42 -0.29
N LEU A 250 21.50 16.84 -0.65
CA LEU A 250 21.19 16.41 -2.01
C LEU A 250 20.68 17.59 -2.84
N LYS A 251 20.82 17.52 -4.16
CA LYS A 251 20.35 18.60 -5.03
C LYS A 251 18.83 18.70 -4.93
N ALA A 252 18.33 19.93 -4.77
CA ALA A 252 16.89 20.17 -4.77
C ALA A 252 16.28 19.76 -6.11
N LEU A 253 15.29 18.87 -6.05
CA LEU A 253 14.47 18.48 -7.19
C LEU A 253 13.07 19.10 -7.05
N PRO A 254 12.43 19.49 -8.16
CA PRO A 254 11.08 20.04 -8.11
C PRO A 254 10.12 19.03 -7.50
N LYS A 255 9.10 19.53 -6.79
CA LYS A 255 7.94 18.72 -6.39
C LYS A 255 6.95 18.76 -7.55
N PRO A 256 6.69 17.63 -8.24
CA PRO A 256 5.62 17.60 -9.23
C PRO A 256 4.28 17.87 -8.56
N GLU A 257 3.33 18.37 -9.34
CA GLU A 257 1.95 18.47 -8.88
C GLU A 257 1.33 17.06 -8.84
N SER A 258 1.01 16.57 -7.64
CA SER A 258 0.50 15.20 -7.39
C SER A 258 -0.60 14.75 -8.37
N GLN A 259 -1.57 15.62 -8.65
CA GLN A 259 -2.71 15.28 -9.52
C GLN A 259 -2.31 15.04 -10.99
N SER A 260 -1.17 15.59 -11.42
CA SER A 260 -0.64 15.42 -12.77
C SER A 260 0.11 14.09 -12.94
N GLU A 261 0.51 13.47 -11.84
CA GLU A 261 1.31 12.25 -11.81
C GLU A 261 0.51 11.03 -12.29
N PRO A 262 1.12 10.15 -13.12
CA PRO A 262 0.53 8.86 -13.48
C PRO A 262 0.06 8.03 -12.29
N LEU A 263 0.80 8.03 -11.17
CA LEU A 263 0.42 7.30 -9.96
C LEU A 263 -0.97 7.72 -9.47
N PHE A 264 -1.21 9.02 -9.34
CA PHE A 264 -2.49 9.55 -8.85
C PHE A 264 -3.67 9.10 -9.73
N LYS A 265 -3.49 9.06 -11.05
CA LYS A 265 -4.53 8.60 -11.99
C LYS A 265 -4.82 7.11 -11.81
N LEU A 266 -3.79 6.28 -11.63
CA LEU A 266 -3.95 4.84 -11.40
C LEU A 266 -4.64 4.55 -10.07
N LEU A 267 -4.23 5.24 -9.00
CA LEU A 267 -4.85 5.14 -7.68
C LEU A 267 -6.30 5.65 -7.71
N SER A 268 -6.58 6.76 -8.38
CA SER A 268 -7.94 7.30 -8.55
C SER A 268 -8.86 6.35 -9.30
N THR A 269 -8.37 5.71 -10.35
CA THR A 269 -9.11 4.70 -11.12
C THR A 269 -9.44 3.49 -10.26
N ASN A 270 -8.49 3.05 -9.41
CA ASN A 270 -8.64 1.89 -8.54
C ASN A 270 -9.18 2.22 -7.14
N TYR A 271 -9.52 3.48 -6.86
CA TYR A 271 -9.77 4.00 -5.51
C TYR A 271 -10.78 3.17 -4.71
N PHE A 272 -11.90 2.77 -5.32
CA PHE A 272 -12.91 1.94 -4.66
C PHE A 272 -12.33 0.58 -4.21
N LYS A 273 -11.53 -0.07 -5.07
CA LYS A 273 -10.94 -1.37 -4.76
C LYS A 273 -9.90 -1.25 -3.64
N LEU A 274 -9.14 -0.17 -3.61
CA LEU A 274 -8.12 0.07 -2.60
C LEU A 274 -8.76 0.37 -1.23
N MET A 275 -9.78 1.23 -1.19
CA MET A 275 -10.41 1.68 0.06
C MET A 275 -11.41 0.68 0.68
N LYS A 276 -11.99 -0.25 -0.11
CA LYS A 276 -13.06 -1.15 0.37
C LYS A 276 -12.69 -1.94 1.63
N ASN A 277 -11.43 -2.38 1.73
CA ASN A 277 -10.96 -3.17 2.87
C ASN A 277 -10.47 -2.27 4.02
N HIS A 278 -10.09 -1.02 3.73
CA HIS A 278 -9.61 -0.09 4.75
C HIS A 278 -10.72 0.27 5.74
N VAL A 279 -11.94 0.50 5.26
CA VAL A 279 -13.08 0.80 6.15
C VAL A 279 -13.50 -0.38 7.04
N ASP A 280 -12.98 -1.58 6.81
CA ASP A 280 -13.21 -2.76 7.66
C ASP A 280 -12.24 -2.84 8.84
N LEU A 281 -11.19 -2.02 8.88
CA LEU A 281 -10.23 -1.96 9.99
C LEU A 281 -10.81 -1.39 11.28
N GLN A 282 -11.96 -0.71 11.22
CA GLN A 282 -12.60 -0.04 12.35
C GLN A 282 -11.73 1.07 12.99
N GLU A 283 -10.71 1.54 12.28
CA GLU A 283 -9.87 2.69 12.62
C GLU A 283 -10.58 4.00 12.24
N HIS A 284 -11.69 4.31 12.92
CA HIS A 284 -12.63 5.33 12.45
C HIS A 284 -12.02 6.73 12.31
N GLU A 285 -11.17 7.17 13.26
CA GLU A 285 -10.56 8.50 13.21
C GLU A 285 -9.45 8.58 12.16
N GLN A 286 -8.60 7.55 12.04
CA GLN A 286 -7.59 7.48 10.97
C GLN A 286 -8.25 7.44 9.59
N THR A 287 -9.31 6.63 9.43
CA THR A 287 -10.09 6.56 8.20
C THR A 287 -10.68 7.92 7.83
N LYS A 288 -11.20 8.66 8.80
CA LYS A 288 -11.75 10.01 8.58
C LYS A 288 -10.67 10.98 8.08
N ILE A 289 -9.50 10.99 8.72
CA ILE A 289 -8.35 11.83 8.32
C ILE A 289 -7.89 11.47 6.91
N LEU A 290 -7.78 10.18 6.62
CA LEU A 290 -7.42 9.67 5.31
C LEU A 290 -8.39 10.13 4.22
N LEU A 291 -9.71 10.04 4.47
CA LEU A 291 -10.73 10.50 3.54
C LEU A 291 -10.71 12.01 3.32
N GLN A 292 -10.47 12.80 4.37
CA GLN A 292 -10.31 14.26 4.27
C GLN A 292 -9.09 14.62 3.41
N ARG A 293 -7.96 13.92 3.61
CA ARG A 293 -6.75 14.07 2.81
C ARG A 293 -6.98 13.69 1.34
N HIS A 294 -7.68 12.59 1.08
CA HIS A 294 -8.04 12.20 -0.29
C HIS A 294 -8.93 13.25 -0.96
N SER A 295 -9.83 13.88 -0.20
CA SER A 295 -10.62 15.00 -0.71
C SER A 295 -9.77 16.20 -1.08
N SER A 296 -8.77 16.57 -0.26
CA SER A 296 -7.87 17.69 -0.59
C SER A 296 -6.93 17.39 -1.76
N LEU A 297 -6.57 16.12 -1.95
CA LEU A 297 -5.76 15.68 -3.10
C LEU A 297 -6.56 15.57 -4.40
N GLY A 298 -7.89 15.63 -4.35
CA GLY A 298 -8.75 15.59 -5.54
C GLY A 298 -9.13 14.18 -6.00
N TYR A 299 -9.04 13.17 -5.13
CA TYR A 299 -9.56 11.83 -5.45
C TYR A 299 -11.08 11.87 -5.76
N PRO A 300 -11.64 10.86 -6.45
CA PRO A 300 -13.03 10.91 -6.92
C PRO A 300 -14.05 11.13 -5.79
N LYS A 301 -14.66 12.32 -5.77
CA LYS A 301 -15.53 12.78 -4.68
C LYS A 301 -16.67 11.80 -4.39
N GLU A 302 -17.29 11.23 -5.43
CA GLU A 302 -18.41 10.30 -5.26
C GLU A 302 -18.02 9.02 -4.51
N LYS A 303 -16.76 8.60 -4.63
CA LYS A 303 -16.24 7.44 -3.90
C LYS A 303 -15.82 7.82 -2.48
N ILE A 304 -15.25 9.01 -2.30
CA ILE A 304 -14.94 9.56 -0.97
C ILE A 304 -16.21 9.68 -0.14
N ASP A 305 -17.27 10.30 -0.70
CA ASP A 305 -18.57 10.43 -0.06
C ASP A 305 -19.14 9.04 0.30
N PHE A 306 -19.03 8.05 -0.59
CA PHE A 306 -19.44 6.68 -0.28
C PHE A 306 -18.70 6.12 0.94
N PHE A 307 -17.38 6.31 1.04
CA PHE A 307 -16.59 5.78 2.15
C PHE A 307 -16.79 6.56 3.45
N PHE A 308 -17.10 7.85 3.42
CA PHE A 308 -17.62 8.55 4.61
C PHE A 308 -18.95 7.94 5.05
N GLY A 309 -19.83 7.60 4.11
CA GLY A 309 -21.06 6.86 4.38
C GLY A 309 -20.80 5.51 5.05
N GLU A 310 -19.82 4.74 4.55
CA GLU A 310 -19.41 3.46 5.15
C GLU A 310 -18.82 3.64 6.55
N LEU A 311 -17.96 4.64 6.74
CA LEU A 311 -17.36 4.99 8.02
C LEU A 311 -18.43 5.20 9.10
N TYR A 312 -19.38 6.11 8.86
CA TYR A 312 -20.44 6.40 9.84
C TYR A 312 -21.39 5.20 10.01
N ARG A 313 -21.75 4.52 8.92
CA ARG A 313 -22.63 3.34 9.00
C ARG A 313 -22.02 2.22 9.87
N LYS A 314 -20.70 2.00 9.76
CA LYS A 314 -19.98 0.96 10.52
C LYS A 314 -19.71 1.37 11.97
N ARG A 315 -19.37 2.64 12.19
CA ARG A 315 -19.14 3.20 13.53
C ARG A 315 -20.40 3.15 14.41
N ALA A 316 -21.55 3.39 13.80
CA ALA A 316 -22.87 3.18 14.39
C ALA A 316 -23.11 3.87 15.76
N GLN A 317 -22.49 5.04 15.98
CA GLN A 317 -22.74 5.88 17.16
C GLN A 317 -24.00 6.75 16.97
N ASP A 318 -24.42 7.44 18.04
CA ASP A 318 -25.51 8.40 17.98
C ASP A 318 -25.24 9.50 16.92
N GLY A 319 -26.23 9.74 16.06
CA GLY A 319 -26.13 10.67 14.93
C GLY A 319 -25.43 10.12 13.68
N ASP A 320 -24.75 8.97 13.74
CA ASP A 320 -24.05 8.42 12.57
C ASP A 320 -24.99 7.91 11.48
N THR A 321 -26.20 7.49 11.85
CA THR A 321 -27.21 7.06 10.87
C THR A 321 -27.57 8.20 9.92
N ASP A 322 -27.72 9.42 10.44
CA ASP A 322 -28.06 10.59 9.62
C ASP A 322 -26.88 11.08 8.79
N LYS A 323 -25.66 11.07 9.36
CA LYS A 323 -24.43 11.35 8.60
C LYS A 323 -24.22 10.35 7.47
N ALA A 324 -24.38 9.05 7.74
CA ALA A 324 -24.24 8.03 6.70
C ALA A 324 -25.23 8.27 5.56
N LEU A 325 -26.48 8.64 5.89
CA LEU A 325 -27.51 8.97 4.90
C LEU A 325 -27.11 10.19 4.06
N GLU A 326 -26.66 11.27 4.68
CA GLU A 326 -26.17 12.48 3.99
C GLU A 326 -25.04 12.16 3.00
N TYR A 327 -24.03 11.41 3.45
CA TYR A 327 -22.88 11.07 2.61
C TYR A 327 -23.23 10.13 1.46
N TYR A 328 -24.09 9.13 1.67
CA TYR A 328 -24.53 8.32 0.55
C TYR A 328 -25.40 9.11 -0.43
N GLN A 329 -26.25 10.03 0.05
CA GLN A 329 -27.04 10.92 -0.81
C GLN A 329 -26.14 11.81 -1.68
N ALA A 330 -25.06 12.35 -1.10
CA ALA A 330 -24.05 13.10 -1.83
C ALA A 330 -23.34 12.24 -2.87
N SER A 331 -22.95 11.00 -2.50
CA SER A 331 -22.31 10.05 -3.41
C SER A 331 -23.17 9.79 -4.66
N ILE A 332 -24.46 9.48 -4.49
CA ILE A 332 -25.34 9.09 -5.61
C ILE A 332 -25.70 10.22 -6.58
N GLN A 333 -25.31 11.48 -6.29
CA GLN A 333 -25.46 12.58 -7.24
C GLN A 333 -24.58 12.39 -8.49
N SER A 334 -23.52 11.60 -8.38
CA SER A 334 -22.65 11.26 -9.51
C SER A 334 -23.12 9.99 -10.24
N PRO A 335 -23.11 9.96 -11.58
CA PRO A 335 -23.35 8.73 -12.34
C PRO A 335 -22.31 7.64 -12.04
N ASN A 336 -21.08 8.03 -11.66
CA ASN A 336 -19.95 7.15 -11.37
C ASN A 336 -19.94 6.64 -9.91
N SER A 337 -20.98 6.92 -9.14
CA SER A 337 -21.11 6.49 -7.75
C SER A 337 -21.07 4.96 -7.61
N PRO A 338 -20.44 4.45 -6.53
CA PRO A 338 -20.51 3.03 -6.22
C PRO A 338 -21.98 2.58 -6.10
N PRO A 339 -22.42 1.55 -6.84
CA PRO A 339 -23.81 1.07 -6.77
C PRO A 339 -24.25 0.68 -5.35
N GLN A 340 -23.31 0.25 -4.52
CA GLN A 340 -23.50 -0.08 -3.11
C GLN A 340 -24.09 1.09 -2.31
N ALA A 341 -23.83 2.35 -2.69
CA ALA A 341 -24.43 3.52 -2.06
C ALA A 341 -25.98 3.46 -2.08
N PHE A 342 -26.58 3.06 -3.20
CA PHE A 342 -28.02 2.89 -3.33
C PHE A 342 -28.54 1.78 -2.40
N LYS A 343 -27.84 0.64 -2.36
CA LYS A 343 -28.22 -0.46 -1.46
C LYS A 343 -28.17 -0.02 0.01
N HIS A 344 -27.13 0.69 0.42
CA HIS A 344 -26.96 1.11 1.81
C HIS A 344 -27.95 2.21 2.19
N LEU A 345 -28.24 3.16 1.29
CA LEU A 345 -29.35 4.11 1.45
C LEU A 345 -30.68 3.40 1.68
N ALA A 346 -30.99 2.39 0.87
CA ALA A 346 -32.23 1.65 1.02
C ALA A 346 -32.36 1.01 2.41
N TYR A 347 -31.29 0.40 2.93
CA TYR A 347 -31.28 -0.14 4.29
C TYR A 347 -31.44 0.94 5.38
N LEU A 348 -30.83 2.12 5.20
CA LEU A 348 -31.00 3.23 6.14
C LEU A 348 -32.45 3.77 6.12
N TYR A 349 -33.07 3.90 4.95
CA TYR A 349 -34.46 4.31 4.83
C TYR A 349 -35.43 3.28 5.42
N LEU A 350 -35.15 1.98 5.28
CA LEU A 350 -35.88 0.92 6.00
C LEU A 350 -35.82 1.14 7.52
N LYS A 351 -34.63 1.43 8.07
CA LYS A 351 -34.44 1.73 9.50
C LYS A 351 -35.24 2.96 9.93
N LYS A 352 -35.36 3.97 9.05
CA LYS A 352 -36.18 5.18 9.27
C LYS A 352 -37.67 4.98 8.96
N LYS A 353 -38.10 3.76 8.59
CA LYS A 353 -39.47 3.40 8.20
C LYS A 353 -40.00 4.15 6.96
N ASP A 354 -39.11 4.69 6.13
CA ASP A 354 -39.44 5.32 4.85
C ASP A 354 -39.42 4.27 3.74
N LYS A 355 -40.58 3.66 3.48
CA LYS A 355 -40.70 2.55 2.54
C LYS A 355 -40.52 2.98 1.09
N GLU A 356 -41.00 4.17 0.73
CA GLU A 356 -40.95 4.69 -0.64
C GLU A 356 -39.50 4.94 -1.07
N GLN A 357 -38.71 5.58 -0.21
CA GLN A 357 -37.30 5.81 -0.50
C GLN A 357 -36.51 4.49 -0.49
N ALA A 358 -36.79 3.58 0.44
CA ALA A 358 -36.17 2.26 0.47
C ALA A 358 -36.40 1.49 -0.85
N LYS A 359 -37.65 1.47 -1.33
CA LYS A 359 -38.03 0.82 -2.59
C LYS A 359 -37.31 1.44 -3.78
N THR A 360 -37.32 2.77 -3.87
CA THR A 360 -36.65 3.53 -4.94
C THR A 360 -35.17 3.19 -5.02
N HIS A 361 -34.46 3.19 -3.89
CA HIS A 361 -33.03 2.93 -3.88
C HIS A 361 -32.68 1.45 -4.14
N PHE A 362 -33.47 0.48 -3.67
CA PHE A 362 -33.28 -0.93 -4.05
C PHE A 362 -33.49 -1.17 -5.55
N MET A 363 -34.50 -0.55 -6.16
CA MET A 363 -34.71 -0.64 -7.61
C MET A 363 -33.53 -0.05 -8.39
N ASN A 364 -33.03 1.10 -7.95
CA ASN A 364 -31.84 1.73 -8.55
C ASN A 364 -30.59 0.86 -8.40
N TYR A 365 -30.40 0.20 -7.26
CA TYR A 365 -29.31 -0.77 -7.06
C TYR A 365 -29.38 -1.93 -8.06
N LEU A 366 -30.55 -2.57 -8.19
CA LEU A 366 -30.74 -3.69 -9.11
C LEU A 366 -30.63 -3.27 -10.58
N LYS A 367 -31.00 -2.04 -10.93
CA LYS A 367 -30.79 -1.49 -12.28
C LYS A 367 -29.31 -1.36 -12.60
N ARG A 368 -28.49 -0.93 -11.63
CA ARG A 368 -27.04 -0.76 -11.80
C ARG A 368 -26.27 -2.08 -11.73
N VAL A 369 -26.73 -3.04 -10.94
CA VAL A 369 -26.08 -4.35 -10.78
C VAL A 369 -27.11 -5.47 -10.96
N PRO A 370 -27.58 -5.74 -12.20
CA PRO A 370 -28.65 -6.72 -12.45
C PRO A 370 -28.31 -8.16 -12.05
N GLN A 371 -27.02 -8.47 -11.92
CA GLN A 371 -26.48 -9.79 -11.54
C GLN A 371 -25.81 -9.75 -10.14
N ALA A 372 -26.24 -8.85 -9.26
CA ALA A 372 -25.71 -8.79 -7.91
C ALA A 372 -25.90 -10.13 -7.18
N LYS A 373 -24.88 -10.57 -6.42
CA LYS A 373 -24.92 -11.83 -5.65
C LYS A 373 -26.06 -11.84 -4.62
N ASP A 374 -26.42 -10.68 -4.09
CA ASP A 374 -27.49 -10.46 -3.12
C ASP A 374 -28.85 -10.12 -3.76
N LYS A 375 -29.01 -10.23 -5.09
CA LYS A 375 -30.25 -9.89 -5.82
C LYS A 375 -31.50 -10.53 -5.24
N ALA A 376 -31.42 -11.80 -4.81
CA ALA A 376 -32.57 -12.50 -4.22
C ALA A 376 -33.04 -11.84 -2.92
N MET A 377 -32.11 -11.42 -2.07
CA MET A 377 -32.39 -10.69 -0.84
C MET A 377 -33.00 -9.32 -1.14
N ILE A 378 -32.46 -8.57 -2.10
CA ILE A 378 -33.02 -7.27 -2.48
C ILE A 378 -34.44 -7.41 -3.04
N LYS A 379 -34.71 -8.44 -3.86
CA LYS A 379 -36.07 -8.72 -4.35
C LYS A 379 -37.04 -9.09 -3.23
N TYR A 380 -36.58 -9.79 -2.20
CA TYR A 380 -37.39 -10.08 -1.02
C TYR A 380 -37.79 -8.79 -0.30
N TYR A 381 -36.85 -7.87 -0.06
CA TYR A 381 -37.17 -6.58 0.54
C TYR A 381 -38.17 -5.78 -0.30
N LEU A 382 -37.96 -5.71 -1.62
CA LEU A 382 -38.89 -5.03 -2.53
C LEU A 382 -40.31 -5.61 -2.42
N LYS A 383 -40.48 -6.93 -2.37
CA LYS A 383 -41.80 -7.56 -2.19
C LYS A 383 -42.44 -7.21 -0.84
N SER A 384 -41.64 -7.09 0.22
CA SER A 384 -42.13 -6.75 1.56
C SER A 384 -42.56 -5.28 1.70
N LEU A 385 -42.09 -4.41 0.81
CA LEU A 385 -42.39 -2.97 0.86
C LEU A 385 -43.71 -2.60 0.17
N GLY A 386 -44.32 -3.53 -0.57
CA GLY A 386 -45.45 -3.25 -1.48
C GLY A 386 -44.97 -2.63 -2.77
#